data_AF-A0AA40GBE3-F1
#
_entry.id   AF-A0AA40GBE3-F1
#
_cell.length_a   1.000
_cell.length_b   1.000
_cell.length_c   1.000
_cell.angle_alpha   90.00
_cell.angle_beta   90.00
_cell.angle_gamma   90.00
#
_symmetry.space_group_name_H-M   'P 1'
#
loop_
_entity.id
_entity.type
_entity.pdbx_description
1 polymer ?
#
loop_
_entity_poly.entity_id
_entity_poly.type
_entity_poly.pdbx_seq_one_letter_code
_entity_poly.pdbx_strand_id
1 'polypeptide(L)' 'MVDLFPRSGINRIQVSALQALQEATEAYIVQFFEDCILLTQHANRVTLQVRDMILMRRLRGRDDIINR' A
#
# COMPACT_ATOMS: atom_id res chain seq x y z
N MET A 1 8.20 4.63 -21.37
CA MET A 1 8.55 3.45 -20.55
C MET A 1 8.67 3.95 -19.13
N VAL A 2 7.81 3.50 -18.21
CA VAL A 2 7.89 3.93 -16.80
C VAL A 2 9.22 3.40 -16.25
N ASP A 3 10.07 4.30 -15.81
CA ASP A 3 11.37 3.95 -15.25
C ASP A 3 11.18 3.57 -13.78
N LEU A 4 11.22 2.27 -13.48
CA LEU A 4 10.95 1.74 -12.13
C LEU A 4 12.06 2.13 -11.14
N PHE A 5 13.27 2.39 -11.65
CA PHE A 5 14.44 2.78 -10.85
C PHE A 5 15.19 3.94 -11.51
N PRO A 6 14.63 5.17 -11.50
CA PRO A 6 15.15 6.31 -12.27
C PRO A 6 16.53 6.82 -11.81
N ARG A 7 17.07 6.27 -10.71
CA ARG A 7 18.39 6.62 -10.14
C ARG A 7 19.38 5.46 -10.12
N SER A 8 18.95 4.28 -10.58
CA SER A 8 19.79 3.09 -10.59
C SER A 8 20.01 2.72 -12.06
N GLY A 9 21.25 2.55 -12.51
CA GLY A 9 21.56 2.04 -13.86
C GLY A 9 21.15 0.58 -14.10
N ILE A 10 20.07 0.14 -13.46
CA ILE A 10 19.54 -1.22 -13.44
C ILE A 10 18.61 -1.36 -14.63
N ASN A 11 19.13 -1.90 -15.73
CA ASN A 11 18.37 -2.08 -16.97
C ASN A 11 17.86 -3.51 -17.15
N ARG A 12 18.13 -4.41 -16.19
CA ARG A 12 17.78 -5.83 -16.29
C ARG A 12 17.19 -6.32 -14.97
N ILE A 13 15.90 -6.63 -14.99
CA ILE A 13 15.15 -7.19 -13.86
C ILE A 13 14.62 -8.55 -14.32
N GLN A 14 14.68 -9.56 -13.46
CA GLN A 14 14.07 -10.86 -13.76
C GLN A 14 12.54 -10.72 -13.76
N VAL A 15 11.85 -11.33 -14.72
CA VAL A 15 10.38 -11.25 -14.82
C VAL A 15 9.70 -11.73 -13.54
N SER A 16 10.17 -12.83 -12.95
CA SER A 16 9.63 -13.36 -11.69
C SER A 16 9.84 -12.42 -10.50
N ALA A 17 10.94 -11.66 -10.47
CA ALA A 17 11.17 -10.66 -9.42
C ALA A 17 10.19 -9.49 -9.54
N LEU A 18 9.87 -9.08 -10.76
CA LEU A 18 8.86 -8.04 -11.00
C LEU A 18 7.46 -8.53 -10.61
N GLN A 19 7.11 -9.78 -10.93
CA GLN A 19 5.83 -10.38 -10.54
C GLN A 19 5.69 -10.47 -9.02
N ALA A 20 6.72 -10.95 -8.32
CA ALA A 20 6.71 -11.01 -6.86
C ALA A 20 6.52 -9.63 -6.20
N LEU A 21 7.15 -8.58 -6.75
CA LEU A 21 6.94 -7.21 -6.28
C LEU A 21 5.51 -6.73 -6.51
N GLN A 22 4.94 -7.02 -7.68
CA GLN A 22 3.56 -6.66 -7.98
C GLN A 22 2.60 -7.35 -7.00
N GLU A 23 2.71 -8.67 -6.86
CA GLU A 23 1.84 -9.47 -5.99
C GLU A 23 1.92 -9.01 -4.53
N ALA A 24 3.14 -8.79 -4.00
CA ALA A 24 3.32 -8.31 -2.64
C ALA A 24 2.73 -6.90 -2.44
N THR A 25 2.88 -6.02 -3.44
CA THR A 25 2.34 -4.65 -3.39
C THR A 25 0.81 -4.67 -3.42
N GLU A 26 0.21 -5.47 -4.30
CA GLU A 26 -1.25 -5.61 -4.40
C GLU A 26 -1.83 -6.21 -3.12
N ALA A 27 -1.25 -7.30 -2.60
CA ALA A 27 -1.69 -7.92 -1.36
C ALA A 27 -1.67 -6.94 -0.18
N TYR A 28 -0.60 -6.15 -0.06
CA TYR A 28 -0.48 -5.15 1.00
C TYR A 28 -1.53 -4.04 0.87
N ILE A 29 -1.68 -3.47 -0.33
CA ILE A 29 -2.60 -2.37 -0.59
C ILE A 29 -4.05 -2.81 -0.38
N VAL A 30 -4.41 -4.02 -0.84
CA VAL A 30 -5.74 -4.60 -0.64
C VAL A 30 -6.05 -4.71 0.85
N GLN A 31 -5.16 -5.35 1.62
CA GLN A 31 -5.35 -5.50 3.07
C GLN A 31 -5.44 -4.14 3.79
N PHE A 32 -4.61 -3.17 3.40
CA PHE A 32 -4.66 -1.82 3.97
C PHE A 32 -5.99 -1.10 3.71
N PHE A 33 -6.55 -1.26 2.50
CA PHE A 33 -7.83 -0.64 2.18
C PHE A 33 -9.03 -1.35 2.82
N GLU A 34 -8.99 -2.68 2.96
CA GLU A 34 -10.00 -3.43 3.73
C GLU A 34 -10.08 -2.90 5.17
N ASP A 35 -8.93 -2.74 5.81
CA ASP A 35 -8.77 -2.12 7.12
C ASP A 35 -9.36 -0.69 7.17
N CYS A 36 -9.05 0.15 6.17
CA CYS A 36 -9.59 1.51 6.10
C CYS A 36 -11.11 1.54 5.90
N ILE A 37 -11.68 0.56 5.19
CA ILE A 37 -13.13 0.42 5.02
C ILE A 37 -13.80 0.12 6.36
N LEU A 38 -13.19 -0.70 7.23
CA LEU A 38 -13.71 -0.94 8.58
C LEU A 38 -13.82 0.35 9.40
N LEU A 39 -12.82 1.24 9.32
CA LEU A 39 -12.88 2.56 9.97
C LEU A 39 -13.95 3.47 9.34
N THR A 40 -14.09 3.40 8.02
CA THR A 40 -15.12 4.15 7.29
C THR A 40 -16.51 3.75 7.76
N GLN A 41 -16.78 2.43 7.86
CA GLN A 41 -18.01 1.86 8.38
C GLN A 41 -18.23 2.20 9.85
N HIS A 42 -17.18 2.13 10.68
CA HIS A 42 -17.24 2.54 12.09
C HIS A 42 -17.69 4.00 12.26
N ALA A 43 -17.32 4.87 11.32
CA ALA A 43 -17.75 6.27 11.27
C ALA A 43 -19.11 6.49 10.58
N ASN A 44 -19.90 5.44 10.34
CA ASN A 44 -21.20 5.45 9.64
C ASN A 44 -21.14 6.09 8.24
N ARG A 45 -20.04 5.87 7.51
CA ARG A 45 -19.84 6.34 6.13
C ARG A 45 -19.58 5.16 5.20
N VAL A 46 -19.91 5.35 3.92
CA VAL A 46 -19.60 4.38 2.85
C VAL A 46 -18.42 4.86 2.01
N THR A 47 -18.24 6.17 1.87
CA THR A 47 -17.12 6.76 1.13
C THR A 47 -15.87 6.82 2.01
N LEU A 48 -14.83 6.09 1.61
CA LEU A 48 -13.50 6.13 2.22
C LEU A 48 -12.89 7.52 2.06
N GLN A 49 -12.35 8.06 3.15
CA GLN A 49 -11.74 9.39 3.16
C GLN A 49 -10.29 9.33 3.64
N VAL A 50 -9.53 10.38 3.33
CA VAL A 50 -8.11 10.50 3.72
C VAL A 50 -7.90 10.36 5.23
N ARG A 51 -8.85 10.85 6.04
CA ARG A 51 -8.81 10.71 7.50
C ARG A 51 -8.84 9.25 7.99
N ASP A 52 -9.52 8.36 7.26
CA ASP A 52 -9.61 6.94 7.60
C ASP A 52 -8.24 6.27 7.37
N MET A 53 -7.58 6.59 6.25
CA MET A 53 -6.22 6.14 5.96
C MET A 53 -5.19 6.68 6.95
N ILE A 54 -5.27 7.96 7.31
CA ILE A 54 -4.37 8.56 8.31
C ILE A 54 -4.55 7.87 9.67
N LEU A 55 -5.80 7.60 10.07
CA LEU A 55 -6.08 6.89 11.31
C LEU A 55 -5.58 5.45 11.24
N MET A 56 -5.81 4.72 10.14
CA MET A 56 -5.33 3.35 9.99
C MET A 56 -3.81 3.26 10.05
N ARG A 57 -3.11 4.20 9.40
CA ARG A 57 -1.64 4.32 9.52
C ARG A 57 -1.22 4.49 10.97
N ARG A 58 -1.91 5.32 11.75
CA ARG A 58 -1.59 5.48 13.19
C ARG A 58 -1.86 4.20 13.99
N LEU A 59 -2.92 3.47 13.68
CA LEU A 59 -3.29 2.22 14.37
C LEU A 59 -2.33 1.07 14.08
N ARG A 60 -1.85 0.94 12.84
CA ARG A 60 -0.87 -0.09 12.46
C ARG A 60 0.53 0.13 13.05
N GLY A 61 0.80 1.32 13.58
CA GLY A 61 2.05 1.62 14.29
C GLY A 61 3.25 1.88 13.38
N ARG A 62 4.42 2.12 13.98
CA ARG A 62 5.65 2.52 13.25
C ARG A 62 6.32 1.37 12.49
N ASP A 63 6.01 0.13 12.84
CA ASP A 63 6.61 -1.06 12.23
C ASP A 63 5.94 -1.43 10.90
N ASP A 64 4.80 -0.81 10.58
CA ASP A 64 4.12 -1.04 9.31
C ASP A 64 4.84 -0.39 8.13
N ILE A 65 4.81 -1.06 6.98
CA ILE A 65 5.59 -0.73 5.78
C ILE A 65 5.30 0.69 5.30
N ILE A 66 4.04 1.14 5.38
CA ILE A 66 3.64 2.48 4.94
C ILE A 66 4.12 3.60 5.88
N ASN A 67 4.50 3.28 7.13
CA ASN A 67 4.90 4.28 8.12
C ASN A 67 6.40 4.38 8.33
N ARG A 68 7.15 3.50 7.66
CA ARG A 68 8.60 3.51 7.61
C ARG A 68 9.12 4.49 6.57
#